data_AF-A0A2T3AK63-F1
#
_entry.id   AF-A0A2T3AK63-F1
#
_cell.length_a   1.000
_cell.length_b   1.000
_cell.length_c   1.000
_cell.angle_alpha   90.00
_cell.angle_beta   90.00
_cell.angle_gamma   90.00
#
_symmetry.space_group_name_H-M   'P 1'
#
loop_
_entity.id
_entity.type
_entity.pdbx_description
1 polymer ?
#
loop_
_entity_poly.entity_id
_entity_poly.type
_entity_poly.pdbx_seq_one_letter_code
_entity_poly.pdbx_strand_id
1 'polypeptide(L)'
;MCMSATCSDCSKKSWRGCGKHIPSAMSGVPENDWCTCEPRVEVDGKSYPRAAPIAIPGASFFSNLMGGGSKKEDGQQGKQDL
;
A
#
# COMPACT_ATOMS: atom_id res chain seq x y z
N MET A 1 8.45 8.69 6.80
CA MET A 1 7.52 8.24 7.87
C MET A 1 6.48 7.30 7.30
N CYS A 2 6.12 6.22 8.02
CA CYS A 2 4.91 5.46 7.71
C CYS A 2 3.73 6.01 8.53
N MET A 3 2.52 5.94 7.99
CA MET A 3 1.29 6.45 8.59
C MET A 3 0.16 5.43 8.47
N SER A 4 -0.78 5.43 9.41
CA SER A 4 -2.00 4.63 9.30
C SER A 4 -2.87 5.14 8.16
N ALA A 5 -3.42 4.25 7.35
CA ALA A 5 -4.33 4.58 6.25
C ALA A 5 -5.48 3.58 6.20
N THR A 6 -6.55 3.90 5.49
CA THR A 6 -7.63 2.94 5.21
C THR A 6 -7.40 2.32 3.85
N CYS A 7 -7.52 1.00 3.75
CA CYS A 7 -7.46 0.27 2.48
C CYS A 7 -8.71 0.57 1.65
N SER A 8 -8.56 0.99 0.40
CA SER A 8 -9.69 1.23 -0.49
C SER A 8 -10.38 -0.06 -0.96
N ASP A 9 -9.69 -1.21 -0.92
CA ASP A 9 -10.21 -2.49 -1.40
C ASP A 9 -11.13 -3.18 -0.36
N CYS A 10 -10.72 -3.18 0.92
CA CYS A 10 -11.45 -3.88 1.99
C CYS A 10 -11.95 -2.97 3.12
N SER A 11 -11.70 -1.65 3.02
CA SER A 11 -12.11 -0.64 4.02
C SER A 11 -11.52 -0.82 5.43
N LYS A 12 -10.60 -1.76 5.63
CA LYS A 12 -9.90 -2.00 6.90
C LYS A 12 -8.68 -1.09 7.07
N LYS A 13 -8.13 -1.05 8.28
CA LYS A 13 -6.92 -0.28 8.58
C LYS A 13 -5.69 -0.94 8.01
N SER A 14 -4.89 -0.14 7.31
CA SER A 14 -3.58 -0.50 6.83
C SER A 14 -2.61 0.66 7.09
N TRP A 15 -1.48 0.67 6.41
CA TRP A 15 -0.45 1.68 6.51
C TRP A 15 -0.05 2.18 5.12
N ARG A 16 0.66 3.31 5.08
CA ARG A 16 1.32 3.86 3.88
C ARG A 16 2.71 4.32 4.26
N GLY A 17 3.66 4.26 3.32
CA GLY A 17 5.05 4.69 3.51
C GLY A 17 6.06 3.67 2.97
N CYS A 18 7.28 3.72 3.50
CA CYS A 18 8.42 2.91 3.03
C CYS A 18 8.52 1.48 3.62
N GLY A 19 7.57 1.06 4.48
CA GLY A 19 7.52 -0.29 5.04
C GLY A 19 8.47 -0.60 6.20
N LYS A 20 9.44 0.27 6.51
CA LYS A 20 10.31 0.09 7.69
C LYS A 20 9.68 0.52 9.02
N HIS A 21 8.60 1.30 8.97
CA HIS A 21 7.97 1.89 10.17
C HIS A 21 6.53 1.42 10.36
N ILE A 22 6.17 0.25 9.82
CA ILE A 22 4.82 -0.32 9.96
C ILE A 22 4.43 -0.53 11.42
N PRO A 23 5.29 -1.07 12.30
CA PRO A 23 4.93 -1.28 13.71
C PRO A 23 4.49 0.03 14.39
N SER A 24 5.18 1.14 14.10
CA SER A 24 4.81 2.46 14.60
C SER A 24 3.50 2.97 13.99
N ALA A 25 3.32 2.81 12.68
CA ALA A 25 2.10 3.23 11.97
C ALA A 25 0.84 2.45 12.40
N MET A 26 0.99 1.21 12.85
CA MET A 26 -0.12 0.34 13.27
C MET A 26 -0.23 0.19 14.80
N SER A 27 0.60 0.86 15.58
CA SER A 27 0.69 0.72 17.04
C SER A 27 -0.63 0.91 17.81
N GLY A 28 -1.58 1.67 17.27
CA GLY A 28 -2.90 1.92 17.87
C GLY A 28 -4.06 1.16 17.22
N VAL A 29 -3.79 0.24 16.29
CA VAL A 29 -4.83 -0.51 15.57
C VAL A 29 -4.78 -1.97 16.00
N PRO A 30 -5.87 -2.56 16.52
CA PRO A 30 -5.90 -3.98 16.87
C PRO A 30 -5.82 -4.86 15.61
N GLU A 31 -5.21 -6.04 15.72
CA GLU A 31 -4.99 -6.95 14.58
C GLU A 31 -6.28 -7.36 13.83
N ASN A 32 -7.42 -7.42 14.53
CA ASN A 32 -8.72 -7.71 13.92
C ASN A 32 -9.15 -6.66 12.88
N ASP A 33 -8.74 -5.40 13.08
CA ASP A 33 -9.05 -4.29 12.18
C ASP A 33 -8.01 -4.12 11.07
N TRP A 34 -6.97 -4.96 11.05
CA TRP A 34 -5.96 -4.91 10.01
C TRP A 34 -6.51 -5.41 8.68
N CYS A 35 -6.06 -4.77 7.60
CA CYS A 35 -6.35 -5.19 6.25
C CYS A 35 -5.94 -6.66 6.04
N THR A 36 -6.81 -7.44 5.40
CA THR A 36 -6.57 -8.86 5.13
C THR A 36 -6.15 -9.13 3.69
N CYS A 37 -6.00 -8.09 2.87
CA CYS A 37 -5.61 -8.20 1.47
C CYS A 37 -4.15 -8.68 1.32
N GLU A 38 -3.92 -9.51 0.31
CA GLU A 38 -2.61 -9.97 -0.10
C GLU A 38 -1.96 -9.01 -1.12
N PRO A 39 -0.61 -8.92 -1.18
CA PRO A 39 0.37 -9.70 -0.40
C PRO A 39 0.69 -9.08 0.97
N ARG A 40 0.92 -9.89 2.00
CA ARG A 40 1.37 -9.39 3.31
C ARG A 40 2.86 -9.08 3.29
N VAL A 41 3.29 -8.18 4.17
CA VAL A 41 4.69 -7.75 4.30
C VAL A 41 5.20 -8.18 5.66
N GLU A 42 6.33 -8.87 5.70
CA GLU A 42 6.96 -9.26 6.96
C GLU A 42 7.96 -8.20 7.43
N VAL A 43 7.79 -7.73 8.66
CA VAL A 43 8.70 -6.77 9.30
C VAL A 43 8.96 -7.24 10.72
N ASP A 44 10.25 -7.40 11.07
CA ASP A 44 10.68 -7.90 12.38
C ASP A 44 10.00 -9.23 12.79
N GLY A 45 9.80 -10.13 11.82
CA GLY A 45 9.17 -11.43 12.04
C GLY A 45 7.64 -11.38 12.27
N LYS A 46 7.00 -10.22 12.04
CA LYS A 46 5.54 -10.05 12.12
C LYS A 46 4.96 -9.78 10.75
N SER A 47 3.86 -10.44 10.43
CA SER A 47 3.16 -10.30 9.16
C SER A 47 2.17 -9.15 9.20
N TYR A 48 2.51 -8.05 8.52
CA TYR A 48 1.68 -6.86 8.41
C TYR A 48 0.91 -6.83 7.08
N PRO A 49 -0.24 -6.12 7.02
CA PRO A 49 -0.98 -5.94 5.77
C PRO A 49 -0.15 -5.25 4.67
N ARG A 50 -0.58 -5.37 3.41
CA ARG A 50 -0.05 -4.55 2.32
C ARG A 50 -0.32 -3.07 2.54
N ALA A 51 0.56 -2.21 2.02
CA ALA A 51 0.30 -0.78 1.99
C ALA A 51 -1.04 -0.46 1.29
N ALA A 52 -1.81 0.49 1.82
CA ALA A 52 -3.09 0.89 1.23
C ALA A 52 -2.87 1.51 -0.15
N PRO A 53 -3.54 1.02 -1.22
CA PRO A 53 -3.35 1.56 -2.57
C PRO A 53 -3.75 3.04 -2.61
N ILE A 54 -3.00 3.81 -3.39
CA ILE A 54 -3.40 5.18 -3.74
C ILE A 54 -4.16 5.06 -5.05
N ALA A 55 -5.49 5.08 -4.99
CA ALA A 55 -6.27 5.34 -6.18
C ALA A 55 -5.98 6.79 -6.57
N ILE A 56 -5.30 7.01 -7.70
CA ILE A 56 -5.13 8.34 -8.28
C ILE A 56 -6.36 8.57 -9.17
N PRO A 57 -7.40 9.28 -8.70
CA PRO A 57 -8.53 9.63 -9.56
C PRO A 57 -8.02 10.52 -10.69
N GLY A 58 -8.11 10.05 -11.94
CA GLY A 58 -7.84 10.86 -13.14
C GLY A 58 -6.61 10.47 -13.97
N ALA A 59 -5.74 9.55 -13.52
CA ALA A 59 -4.61 9.10 -14.34
C ALA A 59 -5.02 8.16 -15.50
N SER A 60 -6.23 7.61 -15.49
CA SER A 60 -6.75 6.72 -16.54
C SER A 60 -7.24 7.45 -17.79
N PHE A 61 -7.35 8.77 -17.77
CA PHE A 61 -7.77 9.58 -18.92
C PHE A 61 -6.60 9.95 -19.84
N PHE A 62 -5.39 10.14 -19.29
CA PHE A 62 -4.25 10.61 -20.09
C PHE A 62 -3.61 9.51 -20.96
N SER A 63 -3.90 8.24 -20.69
CA SER A 63 -3.36 7.10 -21.44
C SER A 63 -4.14 6.75 -22.73
N ASN A 64 -5.29 7.41 -23.00
CA ASN A 64 -6.07 7.13 -24.22
C ASN A 64 -5.84 8.16 -25.35
N LEU A 65 -4.86 9.05 -25.21
CA LEU A 65 -4.45 10.03 -26.25
C LEU A 65 -3.06 9.76 -26.86
N MET A 66 -2.29 8.80 -26.35
CA MET A 66 -1.09 8.31 -27.02
C MET A 66 -1.16 6.78 -27.08
N GLY A 67 -1.54 6.26 -28.25
CA GLY A 67 -1.67 4.83 -28.48
C GLY A 67 -0.36 4.07 -28.29
N GLY A 68 -0.46 2.86 -27.73
CA GLY A 68 0.62 1.88 -27.68
C GLY A 68 0.83 1.33 -26.28
N GLY A 69 0.42 0.08 -26.07
CA GLY A 69 0.30 -0.53 -24.74
C GLY A 69 1.60 -0.86 -24.00
N SER A 70 1.46 -1.02 -22.68
CA SER A 70 2.27 -1.81 -21.73
C SER A 70 1.56 -1.70 -20.37
N LYS A 71 0.77 -2.70 -19.96
CA LYS A 71 1.14 -3.85 -19.12
C LYS A 71 1.81 -3.45 -17.78
N LYS A 72 0.99 -3.59 -16.72
CA LYS A 72 1.30 -3.76 -15.28
C LYS A 72 1.87 -2.56 -14.56
N GLU A 73 1.38 -2.33 -13.34
CA GLU A 73 2.28 -2.07 -12.22
C GLU A 73 1.60 -2.47 -10.90
N ASP A 74 1.83 -3.74 -10.61
CA ASP A 74 1.63 -4.41 -9.35
C ASP A 74 2.85 -4.09 -8.46
N GLY A 75 2.65 -3.40 -7.35
CA GLY A 75 3.51 -3.51 -6.17
C GLY A 75 4.75 -2.61 -6.04
N GLN A 76 5.16 -2.43 -4.78
CA GLN A 76 6.53 -2.16 -4.34
C GLN A 76 7.01 -0.70 -4.36
N GLN A 77 6.69 0.06 -3.32
CA GLN A 77 7.51 1.23 -2.93
C GLN A 77 8.41 0.85 -1.74
N GLY A 78 9.35 -0.05 -2.01
CA GLY A 78 10.59 -0.19 -1.27
C GLY A 78 11.73 0.23 -2.20
N LYS A 79 12.60 1.13 -1.72
CA LYS A 79 13.71 1.81 -2.41
C LYS A 79 13.33 3.05 -3.24
N GLN A 80 13.23 4.16 -2.55
CA GLN A 80 13.98 5.38 -2.89
C GLN A 80 15.04 5.41 -1.77
N ASP A 81 16.35 5.56 -1.94
CA ASP A 81 17.23 6.14 -2.95
C ASP A 81 18.67 5.79 -2.50
N LEU A 82 19.67 6.11 -3.33
CA LEU A 82 21.11 5.99 -3.05
C LEU A 82 21.56 7.04 -2.03
#